data_AF-R5CWB2-F1
#
_entry.id   AF-R5CWB2-F1
#
_cell.length_a   1.000
_cell.length_b   1.000
_cell.length_c   1.000
_cell.angle_alpha   90.00
_cell.angle_beta   90.00
_cell.angle_gamma   90.00
#
_symmetry.space_group_name_H-M   'P 1'
#
loop_
_entity.id
_entity.type
_entity.pdbx_description
1 polymer ?
#
loop_
_entity_poly.entity_id
_entity_poly.type
_entity_poly.pdbx_seq_one_letter_code
_entity_poly.pdbx_strand_id
1 'polypeptide(L)'
;MRSALKFVMALIVTILLMLAFRALVFTVYTVSGSGLEPCFVSGDRVLVNRWSYGLRTGGGPYFRYTRWMPSPVERGDLVAFNCPADSSLPFTSLPVSACYCTGVPGDTVMADGVRLMVPGRDHIVKVSESNMRLLCFLYNRYEGRNAEIADGRLIVDGAETRCAAFGNDYYWFSSGRPSEPYDSRFFGFVPETHIIGKVSVLLYSVDPSLPFYECLRPGRNMQLIRKPRPLGAE
;
A
#
# COMPACT_ATOMS: atom_id res chain seq x y z
N MET A 1 11.54 -25.56 -42.30
CA MET A 1 11.94 -25.59 -40.87
C MET A 1 12.45 -24.24 -40.33
N ARG A 2 13.38 -23.53 -40.98
CA ARG A 2 13.92 -22.24 -40.45
C ARG A 2 12.87 -21.13 -40.26
N SER A 3 11.87 -21.02 -41.15
CA SER A 3 10.80 -20.02 -41.02
C SER A 3 9.84 -20.32 -39.87
N ALA A 4 9.53 -21.60 -39.65
CA ALA A 4 8.70 -22.03 -38.51
C ALA A 4 9.40 -21.77 -37.17
N LEU A 5 10.72 -22.00 -37.09
CA LEU A 5 11.49 -21.70 -35.87
C LEU A 5 11.50 -20.21 -35.53
N LYS A 6 11.67 -19.33 -36.54
CA LYS A 6 11.61 -17.88 -36.35
C LYS A 6 10.22 -17.42 -35.85
N PHE A 7 9.16 -18.02 -36.39
CA PHE A 7 7.79 -17.73 -35.95
C PHE A 7 7.55 -18.14 -34.48
N VAL A 8 7.98 -19.35 -34.10
CA VAL A 8 7.86 -19.84 -32.72
C VAL A 8 8.68 -18.99 -31.75
N MET A 9 9.92 -18.64 -32.11
CA MET A 9 10.75 -17.72 -31.31
C MET A 9 10.08 -16.36 -31.13
N ALA A 10 9.52 -15.77 -32.18
CA ALA A 10 8.82 -14.49 -32.10
C ALA A 10 7.58 -14.56 -31.18
N LEU A 11 6.81 -15.64 -31.26
CA LEU A 11 5.66 -15.87 -30.38
C LEU A 11 6.08 -15.99 -28.91
N ILE A 12 7.13 -16.77 -28.62
CA ILE A 12 7.68 -16.93 -27.26
C ILE A 12 8.15 -15.58 -26.72
N VAL A 13 8.92 -14.83 -27.50
CA VAL A 13 9.41 -13.50 -27.11
C VAL A 13 8.24 -12.57 -26.82
N THR A 14 7.19 -12.59 -27.65
CA THR A 14 6.00 -11.76 -27.46
C THR A 14 5.27 -12.10 -26.17
N ILE A 15 5.06 -13.40 -25.89
CA ILE A 15 4.43 -13.87 -24.65
C ILE A 15 5.28 -13.48 -23.43
N LEU A 16 6.60 -13.66 -23.49
CA LEU A 16 7.51 -13.27 -22.41
C LEU A 16 7.48 -11.76 -22.15
N LEU A 17 7.47 -10.94 -23.21
CA LEU A 17 7.32 -9.49 -23.08
C LEU A 17 5.98 -9.11 -22.45
N MET A 18 4.89 -9.75 -22.84
CA MET A 18 3.56 -9.50 -22.30
C MET A 18 3.46 -9.90 -20.81
N LEU A 19 4.05 -11.05 -20.45
CA LEU A 19 4.15 -11.49 -19.04
C LEU A 19 5.05 -10.56 -18.22
N ALA A 20 6.18 -10.12 -18.77
CA ALA A 20 7.07 -9.17 -18.11
C ALA A 20 6.39 -7.81 -17.90
N PHE A 21 5.67 -7.31 -18.91
CA PHE A 21 4.90 -6.07 -18.81
C PHE A 21 3.81 -6.18 -17.73
N ARG A 22 3.10 -7.31 -17.67
CA ARG A 22 2.09 -7.57 -16.63
C ARG A 22 2.72 -7.74 -15.24
N ALA A 23 3.89 -8.35 -15.13
CA ALA A 23 4.56 -8.53 -13.85
C ALA A 23 5.15 -7.21 -13.30
N LEU A 24 5.70 -6.37 -14.20
CA LEU A 24 6.49 -5.19 -13.82
C LEU A 24 5.68 -3.89 -13.83
N VAL A 25 4.73 -3.72 -14.75
CA VAL A 25 4.09 -2.42 -14.98
C VAL A 25 2.71 -2.36 -14.34
N PHE A 26 1.82 -3.24 -14.76
CA PHE A 26 0.43 -3.23 -14.32
C PHE A 26 -0.05 -4.58 -13.86
N THR A 27 -0.64 -4.61 -12.67
CA THR A 27 -1.32 -5.80 -12.14
C THR A 27 -2.82 -5.51 -11.99
N VAL A 28 -3.62 -6.57 -12.11
CA VAL A 28 -5.08 -6.49 -11.96
C VAL A 28 -5.47 -7.17 -10.66
N TYR A 29 -6.13 -6.44 -9.78
CA TYR A 29 -6.70 -6.99 -8.54
C TYR A 29 -8.22 -7.02 -8.60
N THR A 30 -8.81 -7.96 -7.88
CA THR A 30 -10.25 -8.03 -7.65
C THR A 30 -10.56 -7.39 -6.30
N VAL A 31 -11.55 -6.51 -6.26
CA VAL A 31 -12.11 -6.00 -5.02
C VAL A 31 -13.07 -7.04 -4.47
N SER A 32 -12.82 -7.52 -3.25
CA SER A 32 -13.61 -8.58 -2.60
C SER A 32 -14.29 -8.13 -1.30
N GLY A 33 -14.23 -6.83 -0.97
CA GLY A 33 -14.83 -6.26 0.25
C GLY A 33 -15.57 -4.95 -0.02
N SER A 34 -16.29 -4.46 1.00
CA SER A 34 -17.13 -3.26 0.97
C SER A 34 -16.42 -1.97 1.39
N GLY A 35 -15.16 -2.06 1.81
CA GLY A 35 -14.51 -0.94 2.50
C GLY A 35 -14.26 0.31 1.65
N LEU A 36 -14.34 0.19 0.32
CA LEU A 36 -14.19 1.29 -0.62
C LEU A 36 -15.52 1.69 -1.31
N GLU A 37 -16.65 1.18 -0.82
CA GLU A 37 -17.97 1.60 -1.30
C GLU A 37 -18.24 3.07 -0.95
N PRO A 38 -18.98 3.83 -1.78
CA PRO A 38 -19.66 3.40 -3.01
C PRO A 38 -18.77 3.44 -4.26
N CYS A 39 -17.54 3.92 -4.17
CA CYS A 39 -16.65 4.07 -5.32
C CYS A 39 -16.30 2.72 -5.95
N PHE A 40 -15.98 1.74 -5.10
CA PHE A 40 -15.67 0.37 -5.52
C PHE A 40 -16.60 -0.61 -4.85
N VAL A 41 -17.02 -1.61 -5.60
CA VAL A 41 -17.93 -2.66 -5.17
C VAL A 41 -17.29 -4.03 -5.37
N SER A 42 -17.77 -5.02 -4.62
CA SER A 42 -17.31 -6.41 -4.79
C SER A 42 -17.46 -6.86 -6.25
N GLY A 43 -16.40 -7.45 -6.79
CA GLY A 43 -16.31 -7.87 -8.19
C GLY A 43 -15.69 -6.84 -9.14
N ASP A 44 -15.37 -5.64 -8.67
CA ASP A 44 -14.59 -4.67 -9.43
C ASP A 44 -13.17 -5.19 -9.70
N ARG A 45 -12.71 -5.05 -10.95
CA ARG A 45 -11.33 -5.35 -11.36
C ARG A 45 -10.59 -4.05 -11.57
N VAL A 46 -9.57 -3.83 -10.74
CA VAL A 46 -8.82 -2.58 -10.73
C VAL A 46 -7.41 -2.79 -11.26
N LEU A 47 -6.95 -1.85 -12.08
CA LEU A 47 -5.59 -1.80 -12.60
C LEU A 47 -4.71 -0.99 -11.66
N VAL A 48 -3.69 -1.65 -11.11
CA VAL A 48 -2.69 -1.04 -10.24
C VAL A 48 -1.42 -0.79 -11.03
N ASN A 49 -1.01 0.47 -11.09
CA ASN A 49 0.26 0.90 -11.65
C ASN A 49 1.37 0.74 -10.60
N ARG A 50 2.27 -0.21 -10.82
CA ARG A 50 3.39 -0.52 -9.91
C ARG A 50 4.51 0.51 -9.99
N TRP A 51 4.59 1.27 -11.08
CA TRP A 51 5.63 2.28 -11.32
C TRP A 51 5.30 3.65 -10.72
N SER A 52 4.05 3.89 -10.32
CA SER A 52 3.63 5.21 -9.81
C SER A 52 4.47 5.75 -8.66
N TYR A 53 5.07 4.86 -7.87
CA TYR A 53 5.95 5.23 -6.77
C TYR A 53 7.40 4.75 -7.00
N GLY A 54 7.74 4.27 -8.19
CA GLY A 54 9.01 3.62 -8.53
C GLY A 54 8.96 2.09 -8.57
N LEU A 55 9.92 1.47 -9.25
CA LEU A 55 9.96 0.02 -9.39
C LEU A 55 10.48 -0.62 -8.09
N ARG A 56 9.63 -1.42 -7.45
CA ARG A 56 10.00 -2.20 -6.26
C ARG A 56 10.96 -3.33 -6.66
N THR A 57 12.18 -3.30 -6.11
CA THR A 57 13.21 -4.32 -6.30
C THR A 57 13.75 -4.82 -4.95
N GLY A 58 14.18 -6.07 -4.89
CA GLY A 58 14.66 -6.69 -3.65
C GLY A 58 13.55 -6.96 -2.62
N GLY A 59 13.92 -7.03 -1.35
CA GLY A 59 13.03 -7.43 -0.24
C GLY A 59 12.94 -8.96 -0.06
N GLY A 60 13.83 -9.71 -0.68
CA GLY A 60 14.03 -11.13 -0.40
C GLY A 60 15.25 -11.34 0.51
N PRO A 61 15.56 -12.58 0.90
CA PRO A 61 16.68 -12.89 1.78
C PRO A 61 18.05 -12.49 1.21
N TYR A 62 18.16 -12.33 -0.11
CA TYR A 62 19.42 -12.05 -0.81
C TYR A 62 19.66 -10.58 -1.17
N PHE A 63 18.60 -9.76 -1.27
CA PHE A 63 18.71 -8.37 -1.72
C PHE A 63 17.87 -7.44 -0.85
N ARG A 64 18.50 -6.38 -0.33
CA ARG A 64 17.83 -5.32 0.44
C ARG A 64 16.72 -4.69 -0.41
N TYR A 65 15.63 -4.33 0.23
CA TYR A 65 14.57 -3.57 -0.41
C TYR A 65 15.11 -2.25 -0.96
N THR A 66 14.84 -1.98 -2.24
CA THR A 66 15.11 -0.68 -2.86
C THR A 66 14.08 -0.38 -3.94
N ARG A 67 13.81 0.90 -4.14
CA ARG A 67 12.81 1.40 -5.08
C ARG A 67 13.54 2.23 -6.12
N TRP A 68 13.56 1.73 -7.35
CA TRP A 68 14.22 2.43 -8.44
C TRP A 68 13.32 3.57 -8.95
N MET A 69 13.90 4.76 -9.11
CA MET A 69 13.16 6.00 -9.40
C MET A 69 12.01 6.24 -8.41
N PRO A 70 12.32 6.37 -7.10
CA PRO A 70 11.28 6.50 -6.09
C PRO A 70 10.52 7.81 -6.27
N SER A 71 9.20 7.73 -6.18
CA SER A 71 8.31 8.89 -6.07
C SER A 71 7.46 8.71 -4.81
N PRO A 72 7.33 9.74 -3.96
CA PRO A 72 6.54 9.63 -2.75
C PRO A 72 5.06 9.37 -3.06
N VAL A 73 4.37 8.70 -2.15
CA VAL A 73 2.90 8.63 -2.20
C VAL A 73 2.34 9.99 -1.84
N GLU A 74 1.37 10.46 -2.61
CA GLU A 74 0.73 11.74 -2.37
C GLU A 74 -0.62 11.55 -1.67
N ARG A 75 -1.04 12.57 -0.93
CA ARG A 75 -2.41 12.59 -0.37
C ARG A 75 -3.45 12.42 -1.46
N GLY A 76 -4.52 11.72 -1.10
CA GLY A 76 -5.66 11.42 -1.96
C GLY A 76 -5.40 10.29 -2.96
N ASP A 77 -4.18 9.76 -3.06
CA ASP A 77 -3.94 8.59 -3.90
C ASP A 77 -4.67 7.37 -3.33
N LEU A 78 -5.35 6.63 -4.21
CA LEU A 78 -5.84 5.30 -3.89
C LEU A 78 -4.69 4.30 -4.11
N VAL A 79 -4.22 3.69 -3.04
CA VAL A 79 -2.99 2.90 -3.05
C VAL A 79 -3.29 1.46 -2.72
N ALA A 80 -2.75 0.55 -3.53
CA ALA A 80 -2.72 -0.86 -3.22
C ALA A 80 -1.45 -1.19 -2.45
N PHE A 81 -1.59 -1.90 -1.33
CA PHE A 81 -0.49 -2.29 -0.46
C PHE A 81 -0.75 -3.65 0.18
N ASN A 82 0.33 -4.27 0.64
CA ASN A 82 0.30 -5.48 1.44
C ASN A 82 -0.15 -5.10 2.87
N CYS A 83 -1.31 -5.60 3.32
CA CYS A 83 -1.92 -5.19 4.58
C CYS A 83 -1.11 -5.70 5.79
N PRO A 84 -0.61 -4.82 6.68
CA PRO A 84 0.24 -5.22 7.80
C PRO A 84 -0.50 -5.87 8.98
N ALA A 85 -1.81 -6.10 8.88
CA ALA A 85 -2.64 -6.60 9.99
C ALA A 85 -2.19 -7.98 10.52
N ASP A 86 -1.69 -8.86 9.65
CA ASP A 86 -1.17 -10.16 10.06
C ASP A 86 0.36 -10.12 10.21
N SER A 87 0.84 -10.22 11.45
CA SER A 87 2.26 -10.18 11.76
C SER A 87 2.99 -11.51 11.52
N SER A 88 2.27 -12.61 11.30
CA SER A 88 2.86 -13.96 11.19
C SER A 88 3.41 -14.28 9.80
N LEU A 89 3.01 -13.50 8.79
CA LEU A 89 3.36 -13.74 7.39
C LEU A 89 4.50 -12.81 6.92
N PRO A 90 5.34 -13.27 5.96
CA PRO A 90 6.25 -12.38 5.26
C PRO A 90 5.46 -11.38 4.43
N PHE A 91 5.97 -10.16 4.29
CA PHE A 91 5.24 -9.06 3.62
C PHE A 91 4.81 -9.37 2.18
N THR A 92 5.48 -10.30 1.50
CA THR A 92 5.13 -10.77 0.14
C THR A 92 3.86 -11.62 0.07
N SER A 93 3.47 -12.22 1.19
CA SER A 93 2.32 -13.14 1.30
C SER A 93 1.13 -12.51 2.03
N LEU A 94 1.25 -11.25 2.43
CA LEU A 94 0.16 -10.52 3.07
C LEU A 94 -0.99 -10.30 2.07
N PRO A 95 -2.24 -10.28 2.55
CA PRO A 95 -3.37 -9.92 1.71
C PRO A 95 -3.21 -8.49 1.19
N VAL A 96 -3.65 -8.25 -0.05
CA VAL A 96 -3.60 -6.93 -0.67
C VAL A 96 -4.86 -6.14 -0.30
N SER A 97 -4.66 -4.94 0.23
CA SER A 97 -5.72 -3.98 0.53
C SER A 97 -5.51 -2.70 -0.28
N ALA A 98 -6.58 -1.94 -0.46
CA ALA A 98 -6.52 -0.62 -1.10
C ALA A 98 -7.27 0.41 -0.26
N CYS A 99 -6.65 1.57 -0.04
CA CYS A 99 -7.19 2.67 0.76
C CYS A 99 -6.65 4.01 0.23
N TYR A 100 -7.31 5.11 0.58
CA TYR A 100 -6.86 6.45 0.24
C TYR A 100 -5.76 6.91 1.20
N CYS A 101 -4.65 7.40 0.65
CA CYS A 101 -3.59 8.02 1.44
C CYS A 101 -4.10 9.34 2.02
N THR A 102 -4.15 9.46 3.35
CA THR A 102 -4.62 10.66 4.05
C THR A 102 -3.51 11.35 4.85
N GLY A 103 -2.51 10.57 5.29
CA GLY A 103 -1.28 11.08 5.90
C GLY A 103 -0.04 10.56 5.19
N VAL A 104 0.87 11.48 4.88
CA VAL A 104 2.22 11.24 4.36
C VAL A 104 3.24 11.57 5.47
N PRO A 105 4.52 11.17 5.34
CA PRO A 105 5.55 11.49 6.33
C PRO A 105 5.55 12.96 6.74
N GLY A 106 5.65 13.21 8.05
CA GLY A 106 5.64 14.55 8.64
C GLY A 106 4.26 15.07 9.06
N ASP A 107 3.19 14.45 8.57
CA ASP A 107 1.84 14.89 8.90
C ASP A 107 1.42 14.57 10.31
N THR A 108 0.42 15.29 10.81
CA THR A 108 -0.28 14.89 12.04
C THR A 108 -1.64 14.32 11.69
N VAL A 109 -1.88 13.08 12.10
CA VAL A 109 -3.16 12.37 11.97
C VAL A 109 -3.82 12.19 13.34
N MET A 110 -5.14 12.09 13.35
CA MET A 110 -5.93 11.81 14.54
C MET A 110 -6.34 10.34 14.55
N ALA A 111 -6.00 9.61 15.61
CA ALA A 111 -6.46 8.25 15.87
C ALA A 111 -6.95 8.17 17.31
N ASP A 112 -8.21 7.78 17.51
CA ASP A 112 -8.84 7.63 18.84
C ASP A 112 -8.63 8.81 19.80
N GLY A 113 -8.73 10.04 19.26
CA GLY A 113 -8.53 11.28 20.04
C GLY A 113 -7.06 11.64 20.28
N VAL A 114 -6.11 10.82 19.84
CA VAL A 114 -4.66 11.06 19.94
C VAL A 114 -4.12 11.67 18.65
N ARG A 115 -3.32 12.73 18.79
CA ARG A 115 -2.52 13.31 17.69
C ARG A 115 -1.25 12.49 17.52
N LEU A 116 -1.09 11.88 16.35
CA LEU A 116 0.08 11.11 15.98
C LEU A 116 0.75 11.74 14.77
N MET A 117 2.06 11.94 14.85
CA MET A 117 2.85 12.34 13.70
C MET A 117 3.17 11.10 12.86
N VAL A 118 2.96 11.18 11.55
CA VAL A 118 3.32 10.13 10.58
C VAL A 118 4.85 10.10 10.47
N PRO A 119 5.51 9.01 10.84
CA PRO A 119 6.97 8.93 10.77
C PRO A 119 7.50 8.90 9.33
N GLY A 120 8.76 9.27 9.15
CA GLY A 120 9.47 9.04 7.90
C GLY A 120 10.95 9.37 7.98
N ARG A 121 11.68 9.16 6.88
CA ARG A 121 13.15 9.19 6.90
C ARG A 121 13.72 10.54 7.32
N ASP A 122 13.09 11.61 6.87
CA ASP A 122 13.54 12.99 7.11
C ASP A 122 12.75 13.68 8.24
N HIS A 123 11.99 12.91 9.03
CA HIS A 123 11.09 13.43 10.05
C HIS A 123 11.36 12.82 11.43
N ILE A 124 11.76 13.68 12.37
CA ILE A 124 11.98 13.29 13.76
C ILE A 124 10.65 13.34 14.52
N VAL A 125 10.25 12.23 15.12
CA VAL A 125 9.04 12.14 15.95
C VAL A 125 9.42 12.24 17.41
N LYS A 126 8.88 13.23 18.13
CA LYS A 126 9.06 13.32 19.59
C LYS A 126 8.34 12.16 20.28
N VAL A 127 9.03 11.46 21.16
CA VAL A 127 8.45 10.38 21.95
C VAL A 127 7.58 10.97 23.07
N SER A 128 6.37 10.45 23.19
CA SER A 128 5.40 10.76 24.23
C SER A 128 4.77 9.48 24.75
N GLU A 129 4.14 9.55 25.92
CA GLU A 129 3.39 8.42 26.48
C GLU A 129 2.32 7.89 25.50
N SER A 130 1.70 8.80 24.74
CA SER A 130 0.64 8.48 23.79
C SER A 130 1.11 7.78 22.51
N ASN A 131 2.37 7.94 22.10
CA ASN A 131 2.88 7.36 20.85
C ASN A 131 3.96 6.28 21.04
N MET A 132 4.54 6.18 22.24
CA MET A 132 5.69 5.32 22.51
C MET A 132 5.45 3.85 22.17
N ARG A 133 4.25 3.31 22.46
CA ARG A 133 3.89 1.92 22.08
C ARG A 133 3.91 1.71 20.58
N LEU A 134 3.40 2.68 19.82
CA LEU A 134 3.38 2.63 18.36
C LEU A 134 4.80 2.74 17.79
N LEU A 135 5.61 3.66 18.28
CA LEU A 135 7.00 3.82 17.83
C LEU A 135 7.84 2.57 18.14
N CYS A 136 7.68 1.99 19.33
CA CYS A 136 8.29 0.71 19.70
C CYS A 136 7.90 -0.41 18.73
N PHE A 137 6.62 -0.53 18.39
CA PHE A 137 6.14 -1.50 17.41
C PHE A 137 6.79 -1.31 16.03
N LEU A 138 6.88 -0.06 15.54
CA LEU A 138 7.49 0.20 14.23
C LEU A 138 8.97 -0.18 14.18
N TYR A 139 9.75 0.15 15.23
CA TYR A 139 11.16 -0.20 15.29
C TYR A 139 11.40 -1.71 15.20
N ASN A 140 10.67 -2.47 16.04
CA ASN A 140 10.78 -3.92 16.05
C ASN A 140 10.32 -4.56 14.75
N ARG A 141 9.22 -4.05 14.17
CA ARG A 141 8.55 -4.70 13.05
C ARG A 141 9.16 -4.37 11.69
N TYR A 142 9.56 -3.13 11.47
CA TYR A 142 9.87 -2.62 10.12
C TYR A 142 11.28 -2.03 9.98
N GLU A 143 11.90 -1.62 11.08
CA GLU A 143 13.26 -1.05 11.06
C GLU A 143 14.34 -2.10 11.34
N GLY A 144 13.97 -3.28 11.81
CA GLY A 144 14.93 -4.33 12.19
C GLY A 144 15.80 -3.94 13.38
N ARG A 145 15.27 -3.08 14.27
CA ARG A 145 15.92 -2.62 15.50
C ARG A 145 15.28 -3.27 16.70
N ASN A 146 15.99 -3.32 17.82
CA ASN A 146 15.43 -3.81 19.07
C ASN A 146 14.90 -2.63 19.88
N ALA A 147 13.58 -2.56 20.09
CA ALA A 147 12.96 -1.54 20.90
C ALA A 147 12.13 -2.14 22.03
N GLU A 148 12.22 -1.55 23.20
CA GLU A 148 11.42 -1.93 24.37
C GLU A 148 10.95 -0.71 25.14
N ILE A 149 9.96 -0.91 26.00
CA ILE A 149 9.45 0.14 26.90
C ILE A 149 9.77 -0.31 28.32
N ALA A 150 10.62 0.44 29.00
CA ALA A 150 11.00 0.21 30.39
C ALA A 150 10.84 1.51 31.18
N ASP A 151 10.19 1.44 32.35
CA ASP A 151 9.93 2.58 33.24
C ASP A 151 9.32 3.81 32.54
N GLY A 152 8.41 3.59 31.58
CA GLY A 152 7.76 4.67 30.82
C GLY A 152 8.68 5.37 29.82
N ARG A 153 9.85 4.80 29.51
CA ARG A 153 10.80 5.30 28.51
C ARG A 153 10.92 4.34 27.34
N LEU A 154 11.07 4.89 26.14
CA LEU A 154 11.39 4.12 24.95
C LEU A 154 12.90 3.86 24.92
N ILE A 155 13.31 2.60 24.89
CA ILE A 155 14.69 2.18 24.75
C ILE A 155 14.83 1.55 23.36
N VAL A 156 15.74 2.07 22.53
CA VAL A 156 16.03 1.53 21.19
C VAL A 156 17.51 1.19 21.14
N ASP A 157 17.82 -0.05 20.77
CA ASP A 157 19.18 -0.60 20.73
C ASP A 157 19.97 -0.35 22.04
N GLY A 158 19.28 -0.42 23.19
CA GLY A 158 19.84 -0.23 24.53
C GLY A 158 19.95 1.22 25.02
N ALA A 159 19.54 2.21 24.22
CA ALA A 159 19.61 3.64 24.59
C ALA A 159 18.21 4.28 24.74
N GLU A 160 18.04 5.12 25.76
CA GLU A 160 16.83 5.94 25.92
C GLU A 160 16.66 6.86 24.70
N THR A 161 15.51 6.76 24.06
CA THR A 161 15.15 7.50 22.86
C THR A 161 14.03 8.48 23.16
N ARG A 162 14.33 9.78 23.14
CA ARG A 162 13.33 10.86 23.28
C ARG A 162 12.85 11.42 21.93
N CYS A 163 13.62 11.16 20.88
CA CYS A 163 13.37 11.58 19.52
C CYS A 163 13.58 10.37 18.62
N ALA A 164 12.51 9.86 18.02
CA ALA A 164 12.54 8.69 17.15
C ALA A 164 12.81 9.12 15.69
N ALA A 165 13.80 8.47 15.07
CA ALA A 165 14.11 8.57 13.66
C ALA A 165 13.96 7.19 12.99
N PHE A 166 13.47 7.17 11.75
CA PHE A 166 13.13 5.96 11.01
C PHE A 166 13.89 5.88 9.69
N GLY A 167 14.16 4.66 9.23
CA GLY A 167 14.77 4.40 7.93
C GLY A 167 13.76 4.20 6.81
N ASN A 168 12.48 3.96 7.13
CA ASN A 168 11.39 3.90 6.17
C ASN A 168 10.51 5.15 6.23
N ASP A 169 9.88 5.48 5.10
CA ASP A 169 8.70 6.35 5.09
C ASP A 169 7.43 5.58 5.46
N TYR A 170 6.55 6.21 6.24
CA TYR A 170 5.27 5.64 6.66
C TYR A 170 4.10 6.45 6.15
N TYR A 171 2.96 5.78 6.02
CA TYR A 171 1.74 6.36 5.48
C TYR A 171 0.53 6.01 6.36
N TRP A 172 -0.41 6.93 6.41
CA TRP A 172 -1.72 6.73 7.03
C TRP A 172 -2.79 6.61 5.95
N PHE A 173 -3.46 5.47 5.95
CA PHE A 173 -4.46 5.11 4.96
C PHE A 173 -5.85 5.10 5.59
N SER A 174 -6.82 5.66 4.88
CA SER A 174 -8.22 5.60 5.27
C SER A 174 -9.06 4.95 4.18
N SER A 175 -10.07 4.20 4.62
CA SER A 175 -11.13 3.69 3.75
C SER A 175 -11.97 4.82 3.13
N GLY A 176 -11.91 6.04 3.69
CA GLY A 176 -12.77 7.16 3.33
C GLY A 176 -14.14 7.11 4.01
N ARG A 177 -14.40 6.09 4.84
CA ARG A 177 -15.65 5.91 5.57
C ARG A 177 -15.38 5.72 7.07
N PRO A 178 -15.90 6.59 7.94
CA PRO A 178 -15.73 6.43 9.38
C PRO A 178 -16.26 5.08 9.91
N SER A 179 -17.33 4.55 9.32
CA SER A 179 -17.96 3.29 9.70
C SER A 179 -17.18 2.04 9.28
N GLU A 180 -16.22 2.16 8.36
CA GLU A 180 -15.40 1.04 7.89
C GLU A 180 -14.08 1.05 8.66
N PRO A 181 -13.88 0.16 9.64
CA PRO A 181 -12.71 0.22 10.52
C PRO A 181 -11.45 -0.36 9.87
N TYR A 182 -11.55 -1.09 8.75
CA TYR A 182 -10.41 -1.79 8.16
C TYR A 182 -9.47 -0.85 7.36
N ASP A 183 -8.86 0.09 8.07
CA ASP A 183 -7.86 1.04 7.57
C ASP A 183 -6.74 1.26 8.62
N SER A 184 -5.94 2.33 8.50
CA SER A 184 -4.84 2.59 9.44
C SER A 184 -5.28 2.76 10.90
N ARG A 185 -6.56 3.00 11.19
CA ARG A 185 -7.08 2.95 12.56
C ARG A 185 -6.99 1.55 13.16
N PHE A 186 -7.09 0.51 12.33
CA PHE A 186 -7.01 -0.88 12.75
C PHE A 186 -5.59 -1.44 12.71
N PHE A 187 -4.84 -1.23 11.62
CA PHE A 187 -3.50 -1.82 11.45
C PHE A 187 -2.33 -0.86 11.65
N GLY A 188 -2.59 0.42 11.94
CA GLY A 188 -1.58 1.44 12.18
C GLY A 188 -0.93 1.99 10.91
N PHE A 189 0.31 2.47 11.07
CA PHE A 189 1.10 3.02 9.96
C PHE A 189 1.57 1.92 9.01
N VAL A 190 1.49 2.22 7.71
CA VAL A 190 1.97 1.31 6.66
C VAL A 190 3.31 1.81 6.14
N PRO A 191 4.39 1.00 6.21
CA PRO A 191 5.69 1.39 5.69
C PRO A 191 5.71 1.36 4.16
N GLU A 192 6.59 2.16 3.55
CA GLU A 192 6.79 2.23 2.11
C GLU A 192 7.07 0.87 1.45
N THR A 193 7.67 -0.06 2.20
CA THR A 193 8.03 -1.41 1.76
C THR A 193 6.81 -2.25 1.39
N HIS A 194 5.64 -1.92 1.97
CA HIS A 194 4.38 -2.61 1.75
C HIS A 194 3.59 -2.03 0.57
N ILE A 195 3.97 -0.85 0.08
CA ILE A 195 3.30 -0.20 -1.05
C ILE A 195 3.57 -0.98 -2.35
N ILE A 196 2.49 -1.36 -3.04
CA ILE A 196 2.56 -2.07 -4.32
C ILE A 196 2.50 -1.07 -5.47
N GLY A 197 1.53 -0.16 -5.43
CA GLY A 197 1.31 0.78 -6.53
C GLY A 197 0.01 1.57 -6.39
N LYS A 198 -0.24 2.45 -7.36
CA LYS A 198 -1.43 3.29 -7.40
C LYS A 198 -2.56 2.60 -8.15
N VAL A 199 -3.74 2.54 -7.56
CA VAL A 199 -4.96 2.13 -8.24
C VAL A 199 -5.36 3.25 -9.21
N SER A 200 -5.33 2.95 -10.50
CA SER A 200 -5.42 3.98 -11.56
C SER A 200 -6.67 3.88 -12.42
N VAL A 201 -7.17 2.66 -12.65
CA VAL A 201 -8.31 2.42 -13.54
C VAL A 201 -9.20 1.33 -12.95
N LEU A 202 -10.51 1.57 -12.91
CA LEU A 202 -11.51 0.51 -12.82
C LEU A 202 -11.66 -0.08 -14.23
N LEU A 203 -11.13 -1.27 -14.49
CA LEU A 203 -11.14 -1.87 -15.82
C LEU A 203 -12.54 -2.33 -16.20
N TYR A 204 -13.14 -3.16 -15.36
CA TYR A 204 -14.48 -3.70 -15.52
C TYR A 204 -14.98 -4.22 -14.18
N SER A 205 -16.29 -4.39 -14.06
CA SER A 205 -16.95 -4.91 -12.86
C SER A 205 -17.77 -6.13 -13.23
N VAL A 206 -17.66 -7.18 -12.41
CA VAL A 206 -18.48 -8.39 -12.54
C VAL A 206 -19.36 -8.57 -11.31
N ASP A 207 -20.60 -9.01 -11.52
CA ASP A 207 -21.47 -9.49 -10.48
C ASP A 207 -21.24 -11.00 -10.28
N PRO A 208 -20.67 -11.43 -9.15
CA PRO A 208 -20.38 -12.84 -8.92
C PRO A 208 -21.63 -13.69 -8.73
N SER A 209 -22.81 -13.09 -8.53
CA SER A 209 -24.08 -13.81 -8.38
C SER A 209 -24.73 -14.21 -9.71
N LEU A 210 -24.28 -13.62 -10.81
CA LEU A 210 -24.83 -13.84 -12.15
C LEU A 210 -23.96 -14.80 -12.97
N PRO A 211 -24.55 -15.51 -13.96
CA PRO A 211 -23.79 -16.35 -14.87
C PRO A 211 -22.83 -15.51 -15.73
N PHE A 212 -21.76 -16.15 -16.24
CA PHE A 212 -20.65 -15.45 -16.91
C PHE A 212 -21.06 -14.57 -18.11
N TYR A 213 -22.19 -14.85 -18.75
CA TYR A 213 -22.70 -14.11 -19.91
C TYR A 213 -23.52 -12.87 -19.53
N GLU A 214 -23.93 -12.72 -18.27
CA GLU A 214 -24.69 -11.58 -17.74
C GLU A 214 -23.96 -10.86 -16.59
N CYS A 215 -22.83 -11.39 -16.14
CA CYS A 215 -22.16 -10.88 -14.95
C CYS A 215 -21.55 -9.48 -15.13
N LEU A 216 -21.33 -8.99 -16.35
CA LEU A 216 -20.73 -7.67 -16.56
C LEU A 216 -21.69 -6.54 -16.16
N ARG A 217 -21.27 -5.66 -15.24
CA ARG A 217 -22.05 -4.50 -14.83
C ARG A 217 -21.92 -3.36 -15.85
N PRO A 218 -22.99 -2.97 -16.57
CA PRO A 218 -22.91 -1.91 -17.57
C PRO A 218 -22.51 -0.56 -16.94
N GLY A 219 -21.70 0.22 -17.66
CA GLY A 219 -21.27 1.55 -17.22
C GLY A 219 -20.18 1.56 -16.14
N ARG A 220 -19.77 0.41 -15.60
CA ARG A 220 -18.66 0.25 -14.63
C ARG A 220 -17.40 -0.34 -15.29
N ASN A 221 -16.96 0.28 -16.39
CA ASN A 221 -15.80 -0.16 -17.15
C ASN A 221 -14.94 1.03 -17.61
N MET A 222 -13.63 0.81 -17.66
CA MET A 222 -12.61 1.78 -18.12
C MET A 222 -12.70 3.16 -17.47
N GLN A 223 -13.04 3.23 -16.17
CA GLN A 223 -13.13 4.50 -15.45
C GLN A 223 -11.77 4.86 -14.85
N LEU A 224 -11.28 6.07 -15.16
CA LEU A 224 -10.07 6.58 -14.55
C LEU A 224 -10.34 6.98 -13.10
N ILE A 225 -9.51 6.47 -12.18
CA ILE A 225 -9.61 6.82 -10.77
C ILE A 225 -8.89 8.15 -10.56
N ARG A 226 -9.68 9.19 -10.29
CA ARG A 226 -9.18 10.51 -9.95
C ARG A 226 -8.98 10.62 -8.45
N LYS A 227 -8.03 11.47 -8.05
CA LYS A 227 -7.90 11.84 -6.65
C LYS A 227 -9.21 12.49 -6.15
N PRO A 228 -9.61 12.21 -4.90
CA PRO A 228 -10.67 12.98 -4.27
C PRO A 228 -10.31 14.47 -4.31
N ARG A 229 -11.29 15.33 -4.54
CA ARG A 229 -11.07 16.78 -4.37
C ARG A 229 -10.74 17.05 -2.90
N PRO A 230 -9.76 17.93 -2.61
CA PRO A 230 -9.52 18.36 -1.24
C PRO A 230 -10.79 18.99 -0.68
N LEU A 231 -11.16 18.62 0.54
CA LEU A 231 -12.28 19.22 1.27
C LEU A 231 -12.01 20.73 1.41
N GLY A 232 -12.81 21.56 0.73
CA GLY A 232 -12.70 23.03 0.79
C GLY A 232 -12.30 23.75 -0.51
N ALA A 233 -12.17 23.05 -1.65
CA ALA A 233 -12.03 23.68 -2.96
C ALA A 233 -13.42 23.82 -3.62
N GLU A 234 -14.14 24.89 -3.27
CA GLU A 234 -15.22 25.47 -4.10
C GLU A 234 -14.66 26.53 -5.03
#